data_AF-A0A951SWC2-F1
#
_entry.id   AF-A0A951SWC2-F1
#
_cell.length_a   1.000
_cell.length_b   1.000
_cell.length_c   1.000
_cell.angle_alpha   90.00
_cell.angle_beta   90.00
_cell.angle_gamma   90.00
#
_symmetry.space_group_name_H-M   'P 1'
#
loop_
_entity.id
_entity.type
_entity.pdbx_description
1 polymer ?
#
loop_
_entity_poly.entity_id
_entity_poly.type
_entity_poly.pdbx_seq_one_letter_code
_entity_poly.pdbx_strand_id
1 'polypeptide(L)'
;MRLSRFLIIPVVLLFLGCPTDQDDAIMLHIYRRLNSEIVSSVQGTEIPASYLAALISLESHPPGNRDSRRFEPKVYQRLLEMKNNGRNFARLPLHQIQLLSDSELRRLATSYGLTQIMGYHCLDLGCSIEDLAGQYHLVWSVAYIRRHYLKQIVAKDWEACFRIHNTGRPEGATHRDDYTEKGLLRMKYYEQWQEKKGNIFAGLLK
;
A
#
# COMPACT_ATOMS: atom_id res chain seq x y z
N MET A 1 8.58 70.99 5.99
CA MET A 1 8.73 69.76 6.79
C MET A 1 7.92 68.65 6.14
N ARG A 2 8.60 67.66 5.53
CA ARG A 2 7.98 66.51 4.85
C ARG A 2 7.62 65.45 5.89
N LEU A 3 6.34 65.15 6.06
CA LEU A 3 5.87 64.00 6.81
C LEU A 3 5.98 62.76 5.92
N SER A 4 6.99 61.94 6.18
CA SER A 4 7.18 60.64 5.52
C SER A 4 6.09 59.70 5.99
N ARG A 5 5.17 59.33 5.09
CA ARG A 5 4.16 58.30 5.34
C ARG A 5 4.85 56.95 5.20
N PHE A 6 5.10 56.29 6.33
CA PHE A 6 5.49 54.88 6.33
C PHE A 6 4.33 54.05 5.79
N LEU A 7 4.52 53.50 4.60
CA LEU A 7 3.63 52.50 4.02
C LEU A 7 3.88 51.19 4.79
N ILE A 8 3.03 50.90 5.78
CA ILE A 8 3.00 49.58 6.42
C ILE A 8 2.34 48.63 5.41
N ILE A 9 3.15 47.85 4.70
CA ILE A 9 2.67 46.75 3.88
C ILE A 9 2.24 45.65 4.85
N PRO A 10 0.97 45.22 4.89
CA PRO A 10 0.59 44.07 5.66
C PRO A 10 1.21 42.85 4.98
N VAL A 11 2.16 42.20 5.67
CA VAL A 11 2.64 40.87 5.29
C VAL A 11 1.48 39.92 5.53
N VAL A 12 0.70 39.67 4.49
CA VAL A 12 -0.25 38.55 4.48
C VAL A 12 0.61 37.28 4.50
N LEU A 13 0.65 36.61 5.65
CA LEU A 13 1.14 35.25 5.77
C LEU A 13 0.24 34.36 4.92
N LEU A 14 0.62 34.21 3.66
CA LEU A 14 0.04 33.26 2.72
C LEU A 14 0.22 31.86 3.33
N PHE A 15 -0.87 31.26 3.80
CA PHE A 15 -0.88 29.87 4.27
C PHE A 15 -0.50 28.98 3.08
N LEU A 16 0.78 28.65 2.97
CA LEU A 16 1.27 27.63 2.04
C LEU A 16 0.57 26.31 2.39
N GLY A 17 0.03 25.63 1.38
CA GLY A 17 -0.49 24.26 1.50
C GLY A 17 0.64 23.24 1.63
N CYS A 18 1.62 23.52 2.50
CA CYS A 18 2.67 22.59 2.86
C CYS A 18 2.09 21.41 3.66
N PRO A 19 2.77 20.25 3.66
CA PRO A 19 2.39 19.17 4.54
C PRO A 19 2.33 19.59 6.00
N THR A 20 1.28 19.17 6.72
CA THR A 20 1.06 19.56 8.12
C THR A 20 1.86 18.71 9.11
N ASP A 21 2.22 17.49 8.73
CA ASP A 21 3.03 16.56 9.51
C ASP A 21 3.79 15.56 8.61
N GLN A 22 4.43 14.58 9.24
CA GLN A 22 5.20 13.55 8.54
C GLN A 22 4.32 12.61 7.70
N ASP A 23 3.14 12.23 8.17
CA ASP A 23 2.23 11.35 7.43
C ASP A 23 1.67 12.06 6.20
N ASP A 24 1.34 13.35 6.32
CA ASP A 24 0.96 14.20 5.20
C ASP A 24 2.09 14.31 4.16
N ALA A 25 3.33 14.52 4.63
CA ALA A 25 4.50 14.61 3.74
C ALA A 25 4.77 13.29 3.00
N ILE A 26 4.59 12.15 3.69
CA ILE A 26 4.67 10.82 3.06
C ILE A 26 3.59 10.69 1.98
N MET A 27 2.36 11.09 2.26
CA MET A 27 1.28 10.96 1.27
C MET A 27 1.44 11.91 0.08
N LEU A 28 1.99 13.11 0.28
CA LEU A 28 2.40 13.98 -0.83
C LEU A 28 3.49 13.31 -1.70
N HIS A 29 4.47 12.66 -1.07
CA HIS A 29 5.52 11.92 -1.78
C HIS A 29 4.93 10.80 -2.63
N ILE A 30 4.04 9.98 -2.04
CA ILE A 30 3.34 8.90 -2.75
C ILE A 30 2.51 9.47 -3.90
N TYR A 31 1.74 10.53 -3.66
CA TYR A 31 0.93 11.19 -4.69
C TYR A 31 1.79 11.62 -5.88
N ARG A 32 2.85 12.40 -5.64
CA ARG A 32 3.70 12.94 -6.71
C ARG A 32 4.38 11.87 -7.57
N ARG A 33 4.70 10.71 -6.98
CA ARG A 33 5.44 9.66 -7.68
C ARG A 33 4.56 8.58 -8.30
N LEU A 34 3.44 8.25 -7.66
CA LEU A 34 2.69 7.03 -7.95
C LEU A 34 1.23 7.28 -8.34
N ASN A 35 0.70 8.52 -8.23
CA ASN A 35 -0.73 8.77 -8.43
C ASN A 35 -1.28 8.26 -9.76
N SER A 36 -0.59 8.49 -10.88
CA SER A 36 -1.07 8.02 -12.18
C SER A 36 -1.21 6.50 -12.25
N GLU A 37 -0.26 5.76 -11.67
CA GLU A 37 -0.27 4.29 -11.68
C GLU A 37 -1.28 3.73 -10.69
N ILE A 38 -1.37 4.32 -9.49
CA ILE A 38 -2.36 3.97 -8.47
C ILE A 38 -3.76 4.13 -9.06
N VAL A 39 -4.09 5.31 -9.62
CA VAL A 39 -5.40 5.59 -10.21
C VAL A 39 -5.72 4.65 -11.36
N SER A 40 -4.75 4.39 -12.24
CA SER A 40 -4.91 3.45 -13.36
C SER A 40 -5.20 2.02 -12.85
N SER A 41 -4.46 1.55 -11.85
CA SER A 41 -4.59 0.18 -11.33
C SER A 41 -5.94 -0.11 -10.67
N VAL A 42 -6.56 0.89 -10.05
CA VAL A 42 -7.85 0.75 -9.36
C VAL A 42 -9.06 1.09 -10.26
N GLN A 43 -8.83 1.57 -11.48
CA GLN A 43 -9.89 1.98 -12.39
C GLN A 43 -10.86 0.82 -12.68
N GLY A 44 -12.16 1.08 -12.53
CA GLY A 44 -13.20 0.06 -12.73
C GLY A 44 -13.32 -0.95 -11.59
N THR A 45 -12.72 -0.67 -10.44
CA THR A 45 -12.83 -1.50 -9.22
C THR A 45 -13.51 -0.73 -8.08
N GLU A 46 -13.86 -1.44 -7.02
CA GLU A 46 -14.47 -0.91 -5.80
C GLU A 46 -13.42 -0.30 -4.85
N ILE A 47 -12.12 -0.40 -5.18
CA ILE A 47 -11.01 0.03 -4.34
C ILE A 47 -10.73 1.51 -4.61
N PRO A 48 -10.77 2.40 -3.61
CA PRO A 48 -10.38 3.79 -3.80
C PRO A 48 -8.86 3.90 -3.92
N ALA A 49 -8.40 4.84 -4.76
CA ALA A 49 -6.98 5.15 -4.91
C ALA A 49 -6.32 5.53 -3.57
N SER A 50 -7.07 6.17 -2.67
CA SER A 50 -6.62 6.54 -1.32
C SER A 50 -6.27 5.34 -0.46
N TYR A 51 -7.07 4.26 -0.51
CA TYR A 51 -6.77 3.02 0.20
C TYR A 51 -5.46 2.39 -0.31
N LEU A 52 -5.33 2.23 -1.64
CA LEU A 52 -4.13 1.63 -2.21
C LEU A 52 -2.88 2.47 -1.91
N ALA A 53 -2.97 3.80 -2.02
CA ALA A 53 -1.88 4.70 -1.68
C ALA A 53 -1.46 4.59 -0.20
N ALA A 54 -2.43 4.58 0.71
CA ALA A 54 -2.18 4.42 2.14
C ALA A 54 -1.54 3.06 2.44
N LEU A 55 -2.01 1.98 1.82
CA LEU A 55 -1.43 0.66 1.96
C LEU A 55 0.05 0.64 1.51
N ILE A 56 0.34 1.21 0.33
CA ILE A 56 1.72 1.32 -0.19
C ILE A 56 2.63 2.02 0.82
N SER A 57 2.15 3.09 1.44
CA SER A 57 2.92 3.87 2.41
C SER A 57 3.25 3.09 3.71
N LEU A 58 2.45 2.08 4.05
CA LEU A 58 2.61 1.25 5.24
C LEU A 58 3.50 0.03 4.99
N GLU A 59 3.40 -0.56 3.79
CA GLU A 59 3.99 -1.84 3.44
C GLU A 59 5.42 -1.72 2.89
N SER A 60 5.65 -0.76 1.99
CA SER A 60 6.97 -0.59 1.38
C SER A 60 7.91 0.23 2.26
N HIS A 61 9.20 -0.12 2.24
CA HIS A 61 10.25 0.58 2.97
C HIS A 61 11.44 0.94 2.07
N PRO A 62 11.82 2.23 1.97
CA PRO A 62 11.04 3.39 2.40
C PRO A 62 9.66 3.48 1.72
N PRO A 63 8.70 4.29 2.22
CA PRO A 63 7.37 4.41 1.60
C PRO A 63 7.43 4.72 0.09
N GLY A 64 6.78 3.88 -0.72
CA GLY A 64 6.79 3.98 -2.18
C GLY A 64 7.98 3.28 -2.86
N ASN A 65 8.74 2.46 -2.13
CA ASN A 65 9.84 1.68 -2.71
C ASN A 65 9.33 0.44 -3.46
N ARG A 66 9.53 0.41 -4.78
CA ARG A 66 9.14 -0.71 -5.65
C ARG A 66 10.00 -1.96 -5.43
N ASP A 67 11.23 -1.76 -4.96
CA ASP A 67 12.19 -2.85 -4.79
C ASP A 67 12.12 -3.47 -3.39
N SER A 68 11.16 -3.06 -2.55
CA SER A 68 10.95 -3.64 -1.24
C SER A 68 10.70 -5.14 -1.33
N ARG A 69 11.52 -5.92 -0.61
CA ARG A 69 11.39 -7.38 -0.50
C ARG A 69 11.68 -7.82 0.92
N ARG A 70 10.92 -8.78 1.43
CA ARG A 70 11.17 -9.35 2.76
C ARG A 70 10.96 -10.85 2.75
N PHE A 71 12.02 -11.60 3.04
CA PHE A 71 11.92 -13.04 3.26
C PHE A 71 11.26 -13.32 4.61
N GLU A 72 10.31 -14.25 4.65
CA GLU A 72 9.58 -14.67 5.84
C GLU A 72 9.95 -16.11 6.23
N PRO A 73 10.90 -16.32 7.17
CA PRO A 73 11.36 -17.66 7.55
C PRO A 73 10.23 -18.59 7.99
N LYS A 74 9.21 -18.05 8.68
CA LYS A 74 8.05 -18.83 9.13
C LYS A 74 7.18 -19.30 7.96
N VAL A 75 7.03 -18.49 6.90
CA VAL A 75 6.30 -18.90 5.70
C VAL A 75 7.07 -19.97 4.95
N TYR A 76 8.38 -19.79 4.80
CA TYR A 76 9.26 -20.78 4.19
C TYR A 76 9.19 -22.14 4.91
N GLN A 77 9.23 -22.14 6.25
CA GLN A 77 9.09 -23.35 7.04
C GLN A 77 7.74 -24.06 6.79
N ARG A 78 6.64 -23.30 6.68
CA ARG A 78 5.32 -23.87 6.36
C ARG A 78 5.25 -24.45 4.96
N LEU A 79 5.92 -23.83 3.99
CA LEU A 79 6.03 -24.36 2.63
C LEU A 79 6.87 -25.65 2.59
N LEU A 80 7.95 -25.75 3.37
CA LEU A 80 8.72 -26.98 3.54
C LEU A 80 7.89 -28.10 4.17
N GLU A 81 7.13 -27.81 5.23
CA GLU A 81 6.23 -28.78 5.86
C GLU A 81 5.14 -29.26 4.89
N MET A 82 4.59 -28.37 4.07
CA MET A 82 3.64 -28.73 3.03
C MET A 82 4.30 -29.64 2.00
N LYS A 83 5.50 -29.28 1.51
CA LYS A 83 6.25 -30.07 0.51
C LYS A 83 6.62 -31.47 1.02
N ASN A 84 7.17 -31.56 2.23
CA ASN A 84 7.76 -32.80 2.75
C ASN A 84 6.71 -33.70 3.41
N ASN A 85 5.71 -33.12 4.07
CA ASN A 85 4.79 -33.84 4.95
C ASN A 85 3.32 -33.72 4.52
N GLY A 86 3.03 -33.01 3.42
CA GLY A 86 1.65 -32.80 2.94
C GLY A 86 0.80 -31.89 3.84
N ARG A 87 1.42 -31.12 4.75
CA ARG A 87 0.69 -30.25 5.68
C ARG A 87 0.04 -29.07 4.95
N ASN A 88 -1.29 -28.98 4.98
CA ASN A 88 -2.02 -27.89 4.34
C ASN A 88 -1.54 -26.49 4.77
N PHE A 89 -1.27 -25.62 3.78
CA PHE A 89 -0.94 -24.22 3.98
C PHE A 89 -1.64 -23.34 2.93
N ALA A 90 -2.24 -22.23 3.36
CA ALA A 90 -2.85 -21.20 2.50
C ALA A 90 -3.83 -21.71 1.41
N ARG A 91 -4.42 -22.91 1.60
CA ARG A 91 -5.25 -23.60 0.59
C ARG A 91 -4.53 -23.84 -0.75
N LEU A 92 -3.20 -23.86 -0.73
CA LEU A 92 -2.40 -24.19 -1.90
C LEU A 92 -2.50 -25.69 -2.19
N PRO A 93 -2.60 -26.10 -3.47
CA PRO A 93 -2.57 -27.51 -3.83
C PRO A 93 -1.14 -28.06 -3.76
N LEU A 94 -0.97 -29.23 -3.14
CA LEU A 94 0.34 -29.86 -2.91
C LEU A 94 1.17 -30.03 -4.19
N HIS A 95 0.53 -30.38 -5.30
CA HIS A 95 1.20 -30.63 -6.57
C HIS A 95 1.93 -29.39 -7.14
N GLN A 96 1.52 -28.18 -6.77
CA GLN A 96 2.19 -26.94 -7.22
C GLN A 96 3.52 -26.67 -6.50
N ILE A 97 3.76 -27.32 -5.36
CA ILE A 97 4.97 -27.05 -4.55
C ILE A 97 5.92 -28.24 -4.42
N GLN A 98 5.42 -29.46 -4.66
CA GLN A 98 6.16 -30.69 -4.36
C GLN A 98 7.49 -30.80 -5.12
N LEU A 99 7.52 -30.26 -6.34
CA LEU A 99 8.67 -30.29 -7.24
C LEU A 99 9.54 -29.04 -7.19
N LEU A 100 9.18 -28.02 -6.40
CA LEU A 100 9.91 -26.77 -6.34
C LEU A 100 11.24 -26.94 -5.60
N SER A 101 12.29 -26.33 -6.13
CA SER A 101 13.61 -26.22 -5.50
C SER A 101 13.57 -25.34 -4.24
N ASP A 102 14.65 -25.39 -3.44
CA ASP A 102 14.79 -24.53 -2.27
C ASP A 102 14.69 -23.05 -2.60
N SER A 103 15.36 -22.64 -3.69
CA SER A 103 15.37 -21.25 -4.14
C SER A 103 13.96 -20.80 -4.55
N GLU A 104 13.19 -21.63 -5.23
CA GLU A 104 11.80 -21.34 -5.59
C GLU A 104 10.91 -21.22 -4.35
N LEU A 105 11.04 -22.11 -3.36
CA LEU A 105 10.31 -22.00 -2.09
C LEU A 105 10.65 -20.72 -1.32
N ARG A 106 11.92 -20.30 -1.33
CA ARG A 106 12.33 -19.03 -0.71
C ARG A 106 11.72 -17.83 -1.41
N ARG A 107 11.61 -17.87 -2.74
CA ARG A 107 10.92 -16.82 -3.51
C ARG A 107 9.44 -16.77 -3.17
N LEU A 108 8.75 -17.91 -3.07
CA LEU A 108 7.35 -17.96 -2.62
C LEU A 108 7.17 -17.45 -1.18
N ALA A 109 8.18 -17.65 -0.32
CA ALA A 109 8.21 -17.16 1.05
C ALA A 109 8.69 -15.70 1.19
N THR A 110 8.78 -14.94 0.10
CA THR A 110 9.20 -13.53 0.13
C THR A 110 8.02 -12.64 -0.24
N SER A 111 7.83 -11.52 0.46
CA SER A 111 6.91 -10.46 0.05
C SER A 111 7.57 -9.50 -0.94
N TYR A 112 6.79 -8.94 -1.87
CA TYR A 112 7.30 -8.11 -2.96
C TYR A 112 6.58 -6.78 -3.11
N GLY A 113 7.35 -5.77 -3.49
CA GLY A 113 6.86 -4.54 -4.10
C GLY A 113 6.21 -3.56 -3.12
N LEU A 114 5.44 -2.65 -3.72
CA LEU A 114 4.81 -1.52 -3.04
C LEU A 114 3.84 -1.94 -1.94
N THR A 115 3.14 -3.07 -2.10
CA THR A 115 2.14 -3.58 -1.15
C THR A 115 2.60 -4.83 -0.40
N GLN A 116 3.85 -5.29 -0.57
CA GLN A 116 4.41 -6.46 0.12
C GLN A 116 3.54 -7.73 0.05
N ILE A 117 3.00 -8.05 -1.13
CA ILE A 117 2.26 -9.31 -1.29
C ILE A 117 3.23 -10.49 -1.27
N MET A 118 2.88 -11.49 -0.47
CA MET A 118 3.66 -12.73 -0.36
C MET A 118 3.68 -13.49 -1.69
N GLY A 119 4.87 -13.93 -2.10
CA GLY A 119 5.12 -14.59 -3.38
C GLY A 119 4.23 -15.81 -3.63
N TYR A 120 3.94 -16.60 -2.60
CA TYR A 120 3.08 -17.79 -2.74
C TYR A 120 1.65 -17.45 -3.21
N HIS A 121 1.17 -16.22 -3.06
CA HIS A 121 -0.13 -15.82 -3.61
C HIS A 121 -0.15 -15.82 -5.14
N CYS A 122 1.00 -15.79 -5.82
CA CYS A 122 1.05 -15.89 -7.28
C CYS A 122 0.41 -17.21 -7.77
N LEU A 123 0.50 -18.28 -6.97
CA LEU A 123 -0.07 -19.59 -7.27
C LEU A 123 -1.60 -19.59 -7.29
N ASP A 124 -2.22 -18.85 -6.38
CA ASP A 124 -3.68 -18.66 -6.35
C ASP A 124 -4.12 -17.69 -7.46
N LEU A 125 -3.38 -16.60 -7.64
CA LEU A 125 -3.69 -15.54 -8.61
C LEU A 125 -3.50 -15.98 -10.06
N GLY A 126 -2.69 -17.02 -10.32
CA GLY A 126 -2.33 -17.44 -11.66
C GLY A 126 -1.31 -16.51 -12.33
N CYS A 127 -0.46 -15.84 -11.53
CA CYS A 127 0.60 -14.96 -12.02
C CYS A 127 1.99 -15.48 -11.64
N SER A 128 3.03 -14.84 -12.17
CA SER A 128 4.42 -15.13 -11.80
C SER A 128 4.92 -14.27 -10.64
N ILE A 129 6.03 -14.67 -10.03
CA ILE A 129 6.71 -13.84 -9.02
C ILE A 129 7.26 -12.57 -9.68
N GLU A 130 7.68 -12.65 -10.94
CA GLU A 130 8.14 -11.53 -11.75
C GLU A 130 7.04 -10.48 -11.91
N ASP A 131 5.79 -10.90 -12.06
CA ASP A 131 4.64 -9.99 -12.11
C ASP A 131 4.43 -9.28 -10.77
N LEU A 132 4.55 -10.00 -9.65
CA LEU A 132 4.46 -9.42 -8.30
C LEU A 132 5.65 -8.52 -7.96
N ALA A 133 6.82 -8.75 -8.54
CA ALA A 133 8.03 -7.99 -8.25
C ALA A 133 8.33 -6.88 -9.27
N GLY A 134 7.57 -6.84 -10.37
CA GLY A 134 7.87 -6.01 -11.54
C GLY A 134 6.81 -4.95 -11.83
N GLN A 135 6.74 -4.56 -13.11
CA GLN A 135 5.90 -3.44 -13.58
C GLN A 135 4.39 -3.68 -13.40
N TYR A 136 3.95 -4.94 -13.30
CA TYR A 136 2.54 -5.30 -13.12
C TYR A 136 2.13 -5.42 -11.66
N HIS A 137 3.00 -5.06 -10.72
CA HIS A 137 2.78 -5.24 -9.29
C HIS A 137 1.41 -4.72 -8.84
N LEU A 138 1.08 -3.45 -9.12
CA LEU A 138 -0.19 -2.88 -8.63
C LEU A 138 -1.44 -3.51 -9.25
N VAL A 139 -1.37 -4.01 -10.49
CA VAL A 139 -2.48 -4.76 -11.11
C VAL A 139 -2.76 -6.04 -10.34
N TRP A 140 -1.70 -6.80 -10.03
CA TRP A 140 -1.83 -8.02 -9.24
C TRP A 140 -2.15 -7.75 -7.77
N SER A 141 -1.71 -6.62 -7.22
CA SER A 141 -2.10 -6.19 -5.88
C SER A 141 -3.58 -5.89 -5.79
N VAL A 142 -4.14 -5.19 -6.76
CA VAL A 142 -5.58 -4.95 -6.86
C VAL A 142 -6.34 -6.26 -7.01
N ALA A 143 -5.87 -7.19 -7.86
CA ALA A 143 -6.50 -8.50 -8.01
C ALA A 143 -6.52 -9.30 -6.69
N TYR A 144 -5.40 -9.32 -5.96
CA TYR A 144 -5.27 -9.93 -4.64
C TYR A 144 -6.23 -9.29 -3.63
N ILE A 145 -6.17 -7.97 -3.48
CA ILE A 145 -7.03 -7.22 -2.55
C ILE A 145 -8.51 -7.50 -2.84
N ARG A 146 -8.95 -7.44 -4.11
CA ARG A 146 -10.34 -7.73 -4.46
C ARG A 146 -10.70 -9.17 -4.12
N ARG A 147 -9.87 -10.15 -4.48
CA ARG A 147 -10.17 -11.57 -4.23
C ARG A 147 -10.35 -11.87 -2.74
N HIS A 148 -9.55 -11.25 -1.88
CA HIS A 148 -9.53 -11.60 -0.48
C HIS A 148 -10.37 -10.66 0.40
N TYR A 149 -10.59 -9.40 0.00
CA TYR A 149 -11.15 -8.35 0.87
C TYR A 149 -12.53 -7.85 0.38
N LEU A 150 -13.07 -8.39 -0.72
CA LEU A 150 -14.28 -7.86 -1.39
C LEU A 150 -15.43 -7.56 -0.43
N LYS A 151 -15.71 -8.47 0.51
CA LYS A 151 -16.79 -8.30 1.49
C LYS A 151 -16.61 -7.02 2.30
N GLN A 152 -15.41 -6.76 2.81
CA GLN A 152 -15.09 -5.58 3.61
C GLN A 152 -15.03 -4.32 2.74
N ILE A 153 -14.51 -4.42 1.52
CA ILE A 153 -14.47 -3.32 0.55
C ILE A 153 -15.89 -2.82 0.24
N VAL A 154 -16.83 -3.73 -0.07
CA VAL A 154 -18.23 -3.38 -0.36
C VAL A 154 -18.91 -2.73 0.86
N ALA A 155 -18.58 -3.19 2.06
CA ALA A 155 -19.04 -2.59 3.31
C ALA A 155 -18.35 -1.27 3.67
N LYS A 156 -17.32 -0.85 2.91
CA LYS A 156 -16.42 0.28 3.21
C LYS A 156 -15.73 0.16 4.57
N ASP A 157 -15.50 -1.06 5.04
CA ASP A 157 -14.76 -1.37 6.27
C ASP A 157 -13.26 -1.40 5.98
N TRP A 158 -12.68 -0.21 5.81
CA TRP A 158 -11.26 -0.04 5.46
C TRP A 158 -10.31 -0.47 6.57
N GLU A 159 -10.76 -0.34 7.81
CA GLU A 159 -10.03 -0.81 8.98
C GLU A 159 -9.87 -2.33 8.96
N ALA A 160 -10.93 -3.08 8.67
CA ALA A 160 -10.81 -4.51 8.45
C ALA A 160 -9.96 -4.84 7.22
N CYS A 161 -10.04 -4.07 6.12
CA CYS A 161 -9.17 -4.28 4.96
C CYS A 161 -7.68 -4.18 5.33
N PHE A 162 -7.28 -3.18 6.12
CA PHE A 162 -5.90 -3.06 6.63
C PHE A 162 -5.51 -4.25 7.51
N ARG A 163 -6.38 -4.69 8.42
CA ARG A 163 -6.11 -5.86 9.26
C ARG A 163 -5.97 -7.14 8.45
N ILE A 164 -6.81 -7.35 7.43
CA ILE A 164 -6.71 -8.52 6.55
C ILE A 164 -5.36 -8.50 5.82
N HIS A 165 -4.92 -7.36 5.29
CA HIS A 165 -3.62 -7.28 4.61
C HIS A 165 -2.46 -7.65 5.53
N ASN A 166 -2.46 -7.12 6.77
CA ASN A 166 -1.38 -7.36 7.71
C ASN A 166 -1.41 -8.76 8.36
N THR A 167 -2.59 -9.33 8.60
CA THR A 167 -2.75 -10.50 9.47
C THR A 167 -3.47 -11.68 8.81
N GLY A 168 -4.06 -11.48 7.63
CA GLY A 168 -4.92 -12.45 6.94
C GLY A 168 -6.35 -12.54 7.48
N ARG A 169 -6.75 -11.73 8.47
CA ARG A 169 -8.07 -11.79 9.10
C ARG A 169 -8.63 -10.43 9.53
N PRO A 170 -9.95 -10.21 9.45
CA PRO A 170 -10.59 -8.92 9.70
C PRO A 170 -10.54 -8.44 11.16
N GLU A 171 -10.28 -9.31 12.12
CA GLU A 171 -10.20 -9.01 13.56
C GLU A 171 -8.78 -9.28 14.11
N GLY A 172 -7.80 -9.50 13.23
CA GLY A 172 -6.43 -9.78 13.64
C GLY A 172 -5.77 -8.57 14.30
N ALA A 173 -5.04 -8.82 15.40
CA ALA A 173 -4.14 -7.82 15.97
C ALA A 173 -2.96 -7.60 15.02
N THR A 174 -2.78 -6.35 14.59
CA THR A 174 -1.66 -5.95 13.74
C THR A 174 -0.36 -5.96 14.54
N HIS A 175 0.78 -6.12 13.88
CA HIS A 175 2.08 -6.09 14.59
C HIS A 175 2.35 -4.72 15.24
N ARG A 176 1.88 -3.64 14.62
CA ARG A 176 1.90 -2.30 15.20
C ARG A 176 0.49 -1.87 15.53
N ASP A 177 0.29 -1.33 16.73
CA ASP A 177 -1.03 -0.89 17.20
C ASP A 177 -1.57 0.28 16.37
N ASP A 178 -0.69 1.11 15.81
CA ASP A 178 -1.03 2.28 15.00
C ASP A 178 -1.24 1.98 13.51
N TYR A 179 -1.08 0.72 13.06
CA TYR A 179 -1.08 0.36 11.64
C TYR A 179 -2.37 0.80 10.93
N THR A 180 -3.51 0.47 11.54
CA THR A 180 -4.82 0.74 10.95
C THR A 180 -5.19 2.22 11.07
N GLU A 181 -4.92 2.83 12.22
CA GLU A 181 -5.15 4.27 12.43
C GLU A 181 -4.38 5.11 11.41
N LYS A 182 -3.08 4.81 11.22
CA LYS A 182 -2.26 5.45 10.20
C LYS A 182 -2.77 5.20 8.79
N GLY A 183 -3.22 3.98 8.49
CA GLY A 183 -3.83 3.67 7.21
C GLY A 183 -5.01 4.60 6.90
N LEU A 184 -5.95 4.73 7.83
CA LEU A 184 -7.12 5.60 7.67
C LEU A 184 -6.75 7.09 7.59
N LEU A 185 -5.79 7.55 8.42
CA LEU A 185 -5.29 8.92 8.36
C LEU A 185 -4.67 9.23 7.00
N ARG A 186 -3.83 8.33 6.50
CA ARG A 186 -3.13 8.49 5.22
C ARG A 186 -4.06 8.41 4.01
N MET A 187 -5.17 7.69 4.10
CA MET A 187 -6.23 7.78 3.09
C MET A 187 -6.73 9.22 2.96
N LYS A 188 -7.06 9.88 4.09
CA LYS A 188 -7.54 11.27 4.11
C LYS A 188 -6.50 12.24 3.53
N TYR A 189 -5.23 12.09 3.89
CA TYR A 189 -4.17 12.94 3.32
C TYR A 189 -4.03 12.73 1.80
N TYR A 190 -4.10 11.49 1.33
CA TYR A 190 -4.05 11.25 -0.11
C TYR A 190 -5.23 11.88 -0.86
N GLU A 191 -6.44 11.78 -0.33
CA GLU A 191 -7.64 12.41 -0.91
C GLU A 191 -7.47 13.94 -1.02
N GLN A 192 -6.93 14.58 0.02
CA GLN A 192 -6.59 16.00 -0.02
C GLN A 192 -5.58 16.34 -1.12
N TRP A 193 -4.57 15.49 -1.33
CA TRP A 193 -3.60 15.70 -2.41
C TRP A 193 -4.18 15.46 -3.80
N GLN A 194 -5.16 14.56 -3.93
CA GLN A 194 -5.92 14.40 -5.17
C GLN A 194 -6.71 15.67 -5.50
N GLU A 195 -7.42 16.25 -4.53
CA GLU A 195 -8.16 17.52 -4.70
C GLU A 195 -7.23 18.67 -5.07
N LYS A 196 -6.10 18.79 -4.36
CA LYS A 196 -5.08 19.82 -4.61
C LYS A 196 -4.25 19.55 -5.87
N LYS A 197 -4.41 18.38 -6.51
CA LYS A 197 -3.55 17.88 -7.60
C LYS A 197 -2.04 17.92 -7.25
N GLY A 198 -1.69 17.71 -5.98
CA GLY A 198 -0.31 17.83 -5.47
C GLY A 198 0.26 19.25 -5.43
N ASN A 199 -0.57 20.26 -5.71
CA ASN A 199 -0.18 21.66 -5.70
C ASN A 199 -0.19 22.21 -4.26
N ILE A 200 0.99 22.55 -3.76
CA ILE A 200 1.18 23.16 -2.43
C ILE A 200 0.69 24.61 -2.36
N PHE A 201 0.33 25.22 -3.50
CA PHE A 201 -0.24 26.57 -3.57
C PHE A 201 -1.76 26.58 -3.80
N ALA A 202 -2.42 25.43 -3.82
CA ALA A 202 -3.86 25.34 -4.15
C ALA A 202 -4.79 26.14 -3.22
N GLY A 203 -4.35 26.46 -1.99
CA GLY A 203 -5.10 27.28 -1.03
C GLY A 203 -4.96 28.80 -1.20
N LEU A 204 -4.11 29.27 -2.13
CA LEU A 204 -3.74 30.69 -2.28
C LEU A 204 -4.47 31.39 -3.43
N LEU A 205 -5.26 30.66 -4.21
CA LEU A 205 -5.91 31.13 -5.44
C LEU A 205 -7.45 31.10 -5.35
N LYS A 206 -8.01 31.22 -4.14
CA LYS A 206 -9.45 31.47 -3.96
C LYS A 206 -9.69 32.94 -3.66
#